data_AF-A0A7J6UCP1-F1
#
_entry.id   AF-A0A7J6UCP1-F1
#
_cell.length_a   1.000
_cell.length_b   1.000
_cell.length_c   1.000
_cell.angle_alpha   90.00
_cell.angle_beta   90.00
_cell.angle_gamma   90.00
#
_symmetry.space_group_name_H-M   'P 1'
#
loop_
_entity.id
_entity.type
_entity.pdbx_description
1 polymer ?
#
loop_
_entity_poly.entity_id
_entity_poly.type
_entity_poly.pdbx_seq_one_letter_code
_entity_poly.pdbx_strand_id
1 'polypeptide(L)'
;MNFFVAVGIYLAVVGFGMAVFLLGKSDGNSVFDRVYRAATEYVPNAIKFVLRILCCGSDRGGVALDSAWNYTCNEANPIVQIVYLSLVVGGYFLYVIFGYPLLPNLYLGEYHKYVGFLVFVLCIYTFAAASVTDPGIITKRNVHAISKIYPMDEILFHEKECSTCKQPKPARSKHCSLCNRCVARFD
;
A
#
# COMPACT_ATOMS: atom_id res chain seq x y z
N MET A 1 18.77 5.56 27.08
CA MET A 1 18.91 6.18 25.73
C MET A 1 18.04 7.43 25.72
N ASN A 2 18.60 8.60 25.41
CA ASN A 2 17.82 9.86 25.40
C ASN A 2 16.64 9.73 24.45
N PHE A 3 15.44 10.13 24.88
CA PHE A 3 14.21 10.06 24.08
C PHE A 3 14.41 10.64 22.67
N PHE A 4 15.10 11.79 22.57
CA PHE A 4 15.44 12.43 21.31
C PHE A 4 16.38 11.59 20.42
N VAL A 5 17.31 10.85 21.01
CA VAL A 5 18.20 9.94 20.26
C VAL A 5 17.41 8.75 19.73
N ALA A 6 16.50 8.19 20.53
CA ALA A 6 15.64 7.09 20.09
C ALA A 6 14.70 7.53 18.95
N VAL A 7 14.09 8.71 19.06
CA VAL A 7 13.25 9.29 17.99
C VAL A 7 14.08 9.59 16.74
N GLY A 8 15.27 10.16 16.89
CA GLY A 8 16.18 10.43 15.77
C GLY A 8 16.57 9.16 15.03
N ILE A 9 16.92 8.10 15.75
CA ILE A 9 17.22 6.79 15.16
C ILE A 9 16.00 6.22 14.43
N TYR A 10 14.82 6.27 15.05
CA TYR A 10 13.58 5.78 14.44
C TYR A 10 13.28 6.49 13.11
N LEU A 11 13.32 7.82 13.10
CA LEU A 11 13.06 8.61 11.89
C LEU A 11 14.09 8.34 10.79
N ALA A 12 15.37 8.20 11.16
CA ALA A 12 16.42 7.87 10.20
C ALA A 12 16.22 6.47 9.60
N VAL A 13 15.89 5.47 10.42
CA VAL A 13 15.68 4.08 9.95
C VAL A 13 14.45 3.99 9.07
N VAL A 14 13.31 4.54 9.50
CA VAL A 14 12.06 4.51 8.73
C VAL A 14 12.21 5.32 7.44
N GLY A 15 12.79 6.51 7.52
CA GLY A 15 13.04 7.37 6.36
C GLY A 15 13.98 6.71 5.35
N PHE A 16 15.07 6.09 5.82
CA PHE A 16 15.98 5.34 4.96
C PHE A 16 15.28 4.12 4.34
N GLY A 17 14.52 3.35 5.11
CA GLY A 17 13.74 2.22 4.59
C GLY A 17 12.76 2.64 3.50
N MET A 18 11.99 3.70 3.74
CA MET A 18 11.09 4.27 2.73
C MET A 18 11.87 4.72 1.48
N ALA A 19 13.01 5.41 1.63
CA ALA A 19 13.82 5.83 0.51
C ALA A 19 14.34 4.64 -0.32
N VAL A 20 14.76 3.55 0.34
CA VAL A 20 15.16 2.31 -0.33
C VAL A 20 14.02 1.71 -1.14
N PHE A 21 12.80 1.63 -0.60
CA PHE A 21 11.65 1.07 -1.33
C PHE A 21 11.11 1.96 -2.44
N LEU A 22 11.20 3.29 -2.29
CA LEU A 22 10.72 4.25 -3.30
C LEU A 22 11.72 4.47 -4.44
N LEU A 23 13.03 4.48 -4.14
CA LEU A 23 14.07 4.80 -5.12
C LEU A 23 14.80 3.55 -5.64
N GLY A 24 14.72 2.43 -4.93
CA GLY A 24 15.39 1.19 -5.28
C GLY A 24 14.84 0.58 -6.56
N LYS A 25 15.75 0.22 -7.46
CA LYS A 25 15.48 -0.48 -8.72
C LYS A 25 16.16 -1.84 -8.70
N SER A 26 15.58 -2.82 -9.40
CA SER A 26 16.17 -4.17 -9.52
C SER A 26 17.40 -4.19 -10.45
N ASP A 27 17.43 -3.33 -11.47
CA ASP A 27 18.49 -3.24 -12.48
C ASP A 27 19.55 -2.16 -12.19
N GLY A 28 19.34 -1.34 -11.16
CA GLY A 28 20.24 -0.24 -10.81
C GLY A 28 21.51 -0.68 -10.08
N ASN A 29 22.46 0.25 -9.92
CA ASN A 29 23.76 0.02 -9.26
C ASN A 29 24.02 0.89 -8.03
N SER A 30 23.06 1.72 -7.62
CA SER A 30 23.18 2.58 -6.45
C SER A 30 23.15 1.78 -5.13
N VAL A 31 23.52 2.44 -4.02
CA VAL A 31 23.43 1.83 -2.68
C VAL A 31 21.98 1.44 -2.36
N PHE A 32 21.02 2.28 -2.73
CA PHE A 32 19.59 1.98 -2.56
C PHE A 32 19.18 0.72 -3.34
N ASP A 33 19.64 0.56 -4.59
CA ASP A 33 19.34 -0.62 -5.42
C ASP A 33 19.92 -1.91 -4.83
N ARG A 34 21.11 -1.84 -4.24
CA ARG A 34 21.74 -2.99 -3.56
C ARG A 34 20.96 -3.40 -2.33
N VAL A 35 20.55 -2.45 -1.50
CA VAL A 35 19.75 -2.74 -0.29
C VAL A 35 18.35 -3.24 -0.68
N TYR A 36 17.75 -2.66 -1.71
CA TYR A 36 16.47 -3.11 -2.27
C TYR A 36 16.55 -4.58 -2.70
N ARG A 37 17.50 -4.95 -3.58
CA ARG A 37 17.70 -6.34 -4.01
C ARG A 37 18.03 -7.27 -2.86
N ALA A 38 18.79 -6.80 -1.88
CA ALA A 38 19.06 -7.60 -0.69
C ALA A 38 17.75 -7.95 0.04
N ALA A 39 16.85 -6.98 0.20
CA ALA A 39 15.56 -7.18 0.86
C ALA A 39 14.57 -8.00 0.02
N THR A 40 14.50 -7.78 -1.29
CA THR A 40 13.44 -8.35 -2.16
C THR A 40 13.85 -9.61 -2.91
N GLU A 41 15.15 -9.87 -3.10
CA GLU A 41 15.65 -11.03 -3.85
C GLU A 41 16.55 -11.93 -2.99
N TYR A 42 17.61 -11.39 -2.38
CA TYR A 42 18.61 -12.21 -1.69
C TYR A 42 18.07 -12.82 -0.39
N VAL A 43 17.36 -12.04 0.44
CA VAL A 43 16.79 -12.53 1.70
C VAL A 43 15.74 -13.63 1.44
N PRO A 44 14.73 -13.45 0.56
CA PRO A 44 13.79 -14.52 0.24
C PRO A 44 14.48 -15.77 -0.30
N ASN A 45 15.47 -15.64 -1.19
CA ASN A 45 16.20 -16.78 -1.73
C ASN A 45 17.04 -17.51 -0.67
N ALA A 46 17.66 -16.78 0.26
CA ALA A 46 18.35 -17.36 1.40
C ALA A 46 17.39 -18.15 2.31
N ILE A 47 16.20 -17.60 2.58
CA ILE A 47 15.16 -18.29 3.35
C ILE A 47 14.71 -19.57 2.64
N LYS A 48 14.50 -19.54 1.31
CA LYS A 48 14.18 -20.75 0.52
C LYS A 48 15.28 -21.80 0.64
N PHE A 49 16.54 -21.40 0.54
CA PHE A 49 17.68 -22.30 0.67
C PHE A 49 17.69 -22.99 2.04
N VAL A 50 17.48 -22.22 3.11
CA VAL A 50 17.39 -22.76 4.49
C VAL A 50 16.19 -23.70 4.63
N LEU A 51 15.01 -23.32 4.13
CA LEU A 51 13.82 -24.18 4.16
C LEU A 51 14.05 -25.50 3.41
N ARG A 52 14.78 -25.46 2.29
CA ARG A 52 15.12 -26.65 1.52
C ARG A 52 16.04 -27.59 2.30
N ILE A 53 17.01 -27.06 3.05
CA ILE A 53 17.87 -27.86 3.94
C ILE A 53 17.04 -28.47 5.08
N LEU A 54 16.22 -27.67 5.75
CA LEU A 54 15.43 -28.11 6.91
C LEU A 54 14.34 -29.13 6.54
N CYS A 55 13.76 -29.03 5.34
CA CYS A 55 12.70 -29.93 4.86
C CYS A 55 13.23 -31.09 3.99
N CYS A 56 14.46 -31.57 4.25
CA CYS A 56 15.06 -32.74 3.57
C CYS A 56 15.03 -32.65 2.03
N GLY A 57 15.31 -31.47 1.48
CA GLY A 57 15.29 -31.24 0.02
C GLY A 57 13.90 -31.04 -0.58
N SER A 58 12.84 -30.94 0.23
CA SER A 58 11.49 -30.66 -0.25
C SER A 58 11.33 -29.20 -0.66
N ASP A 59 10.89 -28.96 -1.89
CA ASP A 59 10.66 -27.62 -2.42
C ASP A 59 9.30 -27.01 -1.99
N ARG A 60 8.48 -27.77 -1.23
CA ARG A 60 7.16 -27.32 -0.75
C ARG A 60 7.24 -26.01 0.04
N GLY A 61 8.24 -25.86 0.90
CA GLY A 61 8.45 -24.64 1.69
C GLY A 61 8.80 -23.42 0.83
N GLY A 62 9.59 -23.63 -0.23
CA GLY A 62 9.95 -22.57 -1.18
C GLY A 62 8.76 -22.09 -2.00
N VAL A 63 7.95 -23.03 -2.51
CA VAL A 63 6.71 -22.72 -3.26
C VAL A 63 5.71 -21.98 -2.39
N ALA A 64 5.54 -22.40 -1.13
CA ALA A 64 4.66 -21.71 -0.18
C ALA A 64 5.15 -20.27 0.11
N LEU A 65 6.47 -20.08 0.26
CA LEU A 65 7.05 -18.75 0.45
C LEU A 65 6.83 -17.86 -0.78
N ASP A 66 7.01 -18.38 -2.00
CA ASP A 66 6.76 -17.62 -3.23
C ASP A 66 5.30 -17.24 -3.38
N SER A 67 4.39 -18.17 -3.07
CA SER A 67 2.96 -17.87 -3.06
C SER A 67 2.61 -16.79 -2.04
N ALA A 68 3.17 -16.87 -0.83
CA ALA A 68 2.95 -15.87 0.22
C ALA A 68 3.53 -14.50 -0.16
N TRP A 69 4.72 -14.48 -0.76
CA TRP A 69 5.37 -13.27 -1.24
C TRP A 69 4.57 -12.60 -2.36
N ASN A 70 4.14 -13.38 -3.36
CA ASN A 70 3.30 -12.87 -4.45
C ASN A 70 1.96 -12.34 -3.94
N TYR A 71 1.30 -13.07 -3.03
CA TYR A 71 0.07 -12.60 -2.42
C TYR A 71 0.28 -11.27 -1.67
N THR A 72 1.38 -11.14 -0.93
CA THR A 72 1.65 -9.96 -0.08
C THR A 72 2.05 -8.73 -0.90
N CYS A 73 2.90 -8.90 -1.93
CA CYS A 73 3.53 -7.80 -2.65
C CYS A 73 2.93 -7.51 -4.03
N ASN A 74 2.40 -8.53 -4.72
CA ASN A 74 2.02 -8.44 -6.14
C ASN A 74 0.51 -8.59 -6.38
N GLU A 75 -0.28 -8.83 -5.34
CA GLU A 75 -1.73 -8.96 -5.45
C GLU A 75 -2.44 -7.96 -4.52
N ALA A 76 -3.67 -7.60 -4.88
CA ALA A 76 -4.54 -6.81 -4.01
C ALA A 76 -4.95 -7.63 -2.77
N ASN A 77 -4.49 -7.20 -1.59
CA ASN A 77 -4.73 -7.87 -0.32
C ASN A 77 -5.00 -6.85 0.81
N PRO A 78 -5.63 -7.25 1.93
CA PRO A 78 -5.96 -6.33 3.03
C PRO A 78 -4.79 -6.05 3.98
N ILE A 79 -3.60 -6.63 3.76
CA ILE A 79 -2.47 -6.54 4.72
C ILE A 79 -2.08 -5.08 4.94
N VAL A 80 -1.95 -4.31 3.85
CA VAL A 80 -1.61 -2.89 3.93
C VAL A 80 -2.67 -2.10 4.71
N GLN A 81 -3.95 -2.44 4.52
CA GLN A 81 -5.05 -1.81 5.25
C GLN A 81 -4.99 -2.14 6.75
N ILE A 82 -4.71 -3.40 7.10
CA ILE A 82 -4.57 -3.85 8.49
C ILE A 82 -3.38 -3.14 9.15
N VAL A 83 -2.23 -3.04 8.47
CA VAL A 83 -1.06 -2.33 8.98
C VAL A 83 -1.40 -0.86 9.21
N TYR A 84 -2.01 -0.18 8.24
CA TYR A 84 -2.43 1.21 8.39
C TYR A 84 -3.40 1.41 9.57
N LEU A 85 -4.44 0.57 9.67
CA LEU A 85 -5.40 0.64 10.77
C LEU A 85 -4.75 0.40 12.12
N SER A 86 -3.83 -0.57 12.23
CA SER A 86 -3.13 -0.82 13.49
C SER A 86 -2.27 0.37 13.93
N LEU A 87 -1.61 1.06 12.99
CA LEU A 87 -0.84 2.27 13.27
C LEU A 87 -1.73 3.43 13.72
N VAL A 88 -2.84 3.67 13.00
CA VAL A 88 -3.76 4.77 13.31
C VAL A 88 -4.49 4.54 14.63
N VAL A 89 -5.06 3.35 14.83
CA VAL A 89 -5.76 2.98 16.07
C VAL A 89 -4.79 2.93 17.25
N GLY A 90 -3.64 2.29 17.07
CA GLY A 90 -2.61 2.19 18.11
C GLY A 90 -2.05 3.56 18.50
N GLY A 91 -1.75 4.42 17.51
CA GLY A 91 -1.26 5.78 17.75
C GLY A 91 -2.29 6.64 18.49
N TYR A 92 -3.56 6.58 18.08
CA TYR A 92 -4.63 7.29 18.78
C TYR A 92 -4.85 6.75 20.20
N PHE A 93 -4.80 5.42 20.39
CA PHE A 93 -4.90 4.79 21.70
C PHE A 93 -3.79 5.26 22.66
N LEU A 94 -2.54 5.30 22.19
CA LEU A 94 -1.42 5.84 22.96
C LEU A 94 -1.63 7.33 23.29
N TYR A 95 -2.12 8.12 22.34
CA TYR A 95 -2.45 9.52 22.57
C TYR A 95 -3.56 9.70 23.62
N VAL A 96 -4.56 8.83 23.66
CA VAL A 96 -5.59 8.85 24.71
C VAL A 96 -5.00 8.52 26.09
N ILE A 97 -4.10 7.54 26.20
CA ILE A 97 -3.51 7.16 27.50
C ILE A 97 -2.55 8.24 28.02
N PHE A 98 -1.65 8.73 27.16
CA PHE A 98 -0.55 9.60 27.60
C PHE A 98 -0.81 11.09 27.33
N GLY A 99 -1.56 11.41 26.28
CA GLY A 99 -1.86 12.79 25.87
C GLY A 99 -3.09 13.38 26.56
N TYR A 100 -4.20 12.64 26.67
CA TYR A 100 -5.43 13.19 27.25
C TYR A 100 -5.30 13.62 28.72
N PRO A 101 -4.52 12.94 29.59
CA PRO A 101 -4.28 13.43 30.95
C PRO A 101 -3.54 14.77 31.02
N LEU A 102 -2.86 15.18 29.94
CA LEU A 102 -2.18 16.48 29.83
C LEU A 102 -3.14 17.61 29.38
N LEU A 103 -4.41 17.28 29.16
CA LEU A 103 -5.47 18.20 28.78
C LEU A 103 -6.51 18.28 29.91
N PRO A 104 -6.98 19.49 30.29
CA PRO A 104 -6.64 20.79 29.70
C PRO A 104 -5.30 21.33 30.20
N ASN A 105 -4.67 22.20 29.41
CA ASN A 105 -3.50 22.98 29.80
C ASN A 105 -3.65 24.44 29.35
N LEU A 106 -2.63 25.27 29.61
CA LEU A 106 -2.66 26.71 29.31
C LEU A 106 -2.97 27.02 27.83
N TYR A 107 -2.57 26.14 26.90
CA TYR A 107 -2.74 26.34 25.46
C TYR A 107 -3.93 25.59 24.87
N LEU A 108 -4.39 24.50 25.51
CA LEU A 108 -5.39 23.59 24.95
C LEU A 108 -6.52 23.31 25.97
N GLY A 109 -7.73 23.70 25.61
CA GLY A 109 -8.95 23.42 26.40
C GLY A 109 -9.46 21.99 26.24
N GLU A 110 -10.37 21.58 27.13
CA GLU A 110 -10.91 20.20 27.17
C GLU A 110 -11.65 19.77 25.90
N TYR A 111 -12.23 20.71 25.16
CA TYR A 111 -12.95 20.44 23.93
C TYR A 111 -12.10 19.73 22.86
N HIS A 112 -10.76 19.87 22.92
CA HIS A 112 -9.85 19.17 22.02
C HIS A 112 -9.94 17.65 22.14
N LYS A 113 -10.34 17.10 23.29
CA LYS A 113 -10.57 15.66 23.46
C LYS A 113 -11.74 15.19 22.59
N TYR A 114 -12.84 15.95 22.59
CA TYR A 114 -14.05 15.62 21.81
C TYR A 114 -13.83 15.86 20.31
N VAL A 115 -13.21 16.98 19.94
CA VAL A 115 -12.87 17.27 18.54
C VAL A 115 -11.89 16.24 18.00
N GLY A 116 -10.85 15.89 18.76
CA GLY A 116 -9.88 14.86 18.38
C GLY A 116 -10.54 13.50 18.16
N PHE A 117 -11.46 13.10 19.02
CA PHE A 117 -12.24 11.87 18.85
C PHE A 117 -13.12 11.91 17.59
N LEU A 118 -13.81 13.02 17.34
CA LEU A 118 -14.63 13.18 16.14
C LEU A 118 -13.78 13.06 14.86
N VAL A 119 -12.64 13.73 14.81
CA VAL A 119 -11.71 13.64 13.67
C VAL A 119 -11.22 12.21 13.48
N PHE A 120 -10.85 11.51 14.56
CA PHE A 120 -10.44 10.11 14.50
C PHE A 120 -11.54 9.23 13.89
N VAL A 121 -12.78 9.36 14.33
CA VAL A 121 -13.92 8.60 13.78
C VAL A 121 -14.12 8.92 12.29
N LEU A 122 -14.04 10.18 11.90
CA LEU A 122 -14.15 10.59 10.48
C LEU A 122 -13.01 10.03 9.63
N CYS A 123 -11.78 9.99 10.15
CA CYS A 123 -10.64 9.38 9.47
C CYS A 123 -10.85 7.88 9.24
N ILE A 124 -11.33 7.14 10.25
CA ILE A 124 -11.63 5.71 10.10
C ILE A 124 -12.78 5.50 9.12
N TYR A 125 -13.82 6.32 9.20
CA TYR A 125 -14.98 6.25 8.29
C TYR A 125 -14.57 6.48 6.83
N THR A 126 -13.85 7.57 6.55
CA THR A 126 -13.42 7.91 5.19
C THR A 126 -12.46 6.87 4.62
N PHE A 127 -11.54 6.35 5.44
CA PHE A 127 -10.67 5.24 5.06
C PHE A 127 -11.44 3.96 4.72
N ALA A 128 -12.41 3.59 5.55
CA ALA A 128 -13.25 2.42 5.29
C ALA A 128 -14.08 2.61 4.02
N ALA A 129 -14.70 3.79 3.84
CA ALA A 129 -15.47 4.12 2.64
C ALA A 129 -14.60 4.00 1.37
N ALA A 130 -13.39 4.57 1.38
CA ALA A 130 -12.46 4.46 0.26
C ALA A 130 -12.03 3.00 -0.01
N SER A 131 -11.90 2.19 1.04
CA SER A 131 -11.46 0.79 0.94
C SER A 131 -12.50 -0.17 0.38
N VAL A 132 -13.79 0.13 0.58
CA VAL A 132 -14.91 -0.75 0.14
C VAL A 132 -15.58 -0.27 -1.14
N THR A 133 -15.36 0.98 -1.54
CA THR A 133 -15.98 1.54 -2.74
C THR A 133 -15.40 0.90 -4.00
N ASP A 134 -16.25 0.62 -4.99
CA ASP A 134 -15.80 0.13 -6.30
C ASP A 134 -14.86 1.17 -6.93
N PRO A 135 -13.60 0.80 -7.25
CA PRO A 135 -12.64 1.73 -7.85
C PRO A 135 -13.05 2.17 -9.27
N GLY A 136 -14.12 1.62 -9.84
CA GLY A 136 -14.61 1.93 -11.18
C GLY A 136 -14.23 0.84 -12.17
N ILE A 137 -14.46 -0.43 -11.79
CA ILE A 137 -14.07 -1.58 -12.60
C ILE A 137 -14.80 -1.59 -13.94
N ILE A 138 -14.04 -1.68 -15.04
CA ILE A 138 -14.56 -1.77 -16.39
C ILE A 138 -14.86 -3.23 -16.72
N THR A 139 -16.12 -3.47 -17.07
CA THR A 139 -16.67 -4.76 -17.49
C THR A 139 -17.28 -4.62 -18.88
N LYS A 140 -17.46 -5.75 -19.57
CA LYS A 140 -18.13 -5.77 -20.89
C LYS A 140 -19.53 -5.14 -20.88
N ARG A 141 -20.19 -5.07 -19.72
CA ARG A 141 -21.53 -4.48 -19.57
C ARG A 141 -21.51 -2.96 -19.48
N ASN A 142 -20.51 -2.37 -18.82
CA ASN A 142 -20.45 -0.93 -18.57
C ASN A 142 -19.50 -0.18 -19.52
N VAL A 143 -18.65 -0.89 -20.27
CA VAL A 143 -17.62 -0.28 -21.12
C VAL A 143 -18.18 0.75 -22.11
N HIS A 144 -19.30 0.44 -22.77
CA HIS A 144 -19.95 1.38 -23.70
C HIS A 144 -20.52 2.62 -23.00
N ALA A 145 -21.05 2.46 -21.78
CA ALA A 145 -21.57 3.59 -21.02
C ALA A 145 -20.42 4.51 -20.57
N ILE A 146 -19.31 3.94 -20.11
CA ILE A 146 -18.12 4.69 -19.67
C ILE A 146 -17.47 5.42 -20.86
N SER A 147 -17.35 4.76 -22.01
CA SER A 147 -16.80 5.39 -23.22
C SER A 147 -17.64 6.55 -23.75
N LYS A 148 -18.96 6.57 -23.47
CA LYS A 148 -19.82 7.72 -23.80
C LYS A 148 -19.59 8.90 -22.86
N ILE A 149 -19.32 8.64 -21.58
CA ILE A 149 -19.04 9.68 -20.58
C ILE A 149 -17.66 10.29 -20.83
N TYR A 150 -16.70 9.48 -21.25
CA TYR A 150 -15.32 9.89 -21.57
C TYR A 150 -15.00 9.55 -23.02
N PRO A 151 -15.42 10.39 -23.99
CA PRO A 151 -15.13 10.17 -25.40
C PRO A 151 -13.63 10.30 -25.68
N MET A 152 -13.18 9.66 -26.76
CA MET A 152 -11.81 9.81 -27.26
C MET A 152 -11.64 11.20 -27.86
N ASP A 153 -10.51 11.84 -27.54
CA ASP A 153 -10.16 13.15 -28.08
C ASP A 153 -9.15 13.07 -29.22
N GLU A 154 -8.62 11.88 -29.51
CA GLU A 154 -7.60 11.62 -30.54
C GLU A 154 -6.35 12.52 -30.42
N ILE A 155 -6.13 13.11 -29.24
CA ILE A 155 -4.96 13.92 -28.90
C ILE A 155 -4.19 13.26 -27.76
N LEU A 156 -4.90 12.93 -26.67
CA LEU A 156 -4.36 12.26 -25.50
C LEU A 156 -4.85 10.80 -25.44
N PHE A 157 -6.07 10.55 -25.89
CA PHE A 157 -6.73 9.26 -25.84
C PHE A 157 -7.17 8.84 -27.23
N HIS A 158 -6.55 7.76 -27.71
CA HIS A 158 -6.88 7.08 -28.95
C HIS A 158 -7.56 5.74 -28.67
N GLU A 159 -8.33 5.24 -29.63
CA GLU A 159 -8.90 3.91 -29.58
C GLU A 159 -7.82 2.84 -29.40
N LYS A 160 -7.86 2.17 -28.25
CA LYS A 160 -6.95 1.09 -27.88
C LYS A 160 -7.70 0.00 -27.15
N GLU A 161 -7.22 -1.23 -27.29
CA GLU A 161 -7.68 -2.36 -26.49
C GLU A 161 -6.64 -2.71 -25.42
N CYS A 162 -7.11 -3.19 -24.27
CA CYS A 162 -6.22 -3.72 -23.25
C CYS A 162 -5.70 -5.11 -23.68
N SER A 163 -4.38 -5.29 -23.77
CA SER A 163 -3.76 -6.58 -24.12
C SER A 163 -4.10 -7.70 -23.13
N THR A 164 -4.18 -7.37 -21.83
CA THR A 164 -4.50 -8.35 -20.76
C THR A 164 -5.98 -8.67 -20.70
N CYS A 165 -6.84 -7.65 -20.60
CA CYS A 165 -8.29 -7.83 -20.41
C CYS A 165 -9.06 -8.07 -21.72
N LYS A 166 -8.44 -7.83 -22.90
CA LYS A 166 -9.04 -8.00 -24.23
C LYS A 166 -10.40 -7.30 -24.37
N GLN A 167 -10.46 -6.05 -23.94
CA GLN A 167 -11.64 -5.19 -24.03
C GLN A 167 -11.23 -3.77 -24.44
N PRO A 168 -12.13 -3.00 -25.10
CA PRO A 168 -11.85 -1.62 -25.45
C PRO A 168 -11.55 -0.83 -24.19
N LYS A 169 -10.57 0.06 -24.28
CA LYS A 169 -10.07 0.86 -23.17
C LYS A 169 -10.69 2.25 -23.27
N PRO A 170 -11.68 2.62 -22.43
CA PRO A 170 -12.25 3.97 -22.42
C PRO A 170 -11.19 5.04 -22.11
N ALA A 171 -11.44 6.29 -22.49
CA ALA A 171 -10.52 7.38 -22.15
C ALA A 171 -10.32 7.47 -20.63
N ARG A 172 -9.12 7.87 -20.20
CA ARG A 172 -8.70 7.96 -18.78
C ARG A 172 -8.74 6.64 -17.98
N SER A 173 -8.84 5.49 -18.62
CA SER A 173 -8.73 4.19 -17.95
C SER A 173 -7.31 3.62 -18.00
N LYS A 174 -6.97 2.71 -17.08
CA LYS A 174 -5.72 1.91 -17.12
C LYS A 174 -5.98 0.49 -16.63
N HIS A 175 -5.09 -0.43 -17.00
CA HIS A 175 -5.07 -1.78 -16.45
C HIS A 175 -4.21 -1.78 -15.19
N CYS A 176 -4.79 -2.19 -14.06
CA CYS A 176 -4.07 -2.38 -12.81
C CYS A 176 -3.58 -3.82 -12.74
N SER A 177 -2.26 -4.02 -12.69
CA SER A 177 -1.65 -5.36 -12.56
C SER A 177 -1.97 -6.00 -11.22
N LEU A 178 -2.01 -5.22 -10.13
CA LEU A 178 -2.31 -5.71 -8.77
C LEU A 178 -3.75 -6.23 -8.64
N CYS A 179 -4.71 -5.52 -9.24
CA CYS A 179 -6.13 -5.91 -9.22
C CYS A 179 -6.50 -6.84 -10.38
N ASN A 180 -5.61 -6.99 -11.37
CA ASN A 180 -5.82 -7.68 -12.64
C ASN A 180 -7.13 -7.27 -13.36
N ARG A 181 -7.42 -5.97 -13.37
CA ARG A 181 -8.66 -5.39 -13.93
C ARG A 181 -8.38 -4.04 -14.60
N CYS A 182 -9.18 -3.72 -15.62
CA CYS A 182 -9.24 -2.36 -16.14
C CYS A 182 -10.13 -1.51 -15.23
N VAL A 183 -9.67 -0.30 -14.92
CA VAL A 183 -10.35 0.63 -14.03
C VAL A 183 -10.48 1.99 -14.71
N ALA A 184 -11.68 2.57 -14.66
CA ALA A 184 -11.98 3.88 -15.20
C ALA A 184 -11.45 4.98 -14.28
N ARG A 185 -11.04 6.12 -14.85
CA ARG A 185 -10.43 7.24 -14.11
C ARG A 185 -9.32 6.78 -13.15
N PHE A 186 -8.44 5.91 -13.67
CA PHE A 186 -7.37 5.35 -12.86
C PHE A 186 -6.32 6.42 -12.56
N ASP A 187 -6.26 6.80 -11.28
CA ASP A 187 -5.26 7.68 -10.71
C ASP A 187 -4.01 6.87 -10.31
#